data_AF-A0A4S5JEN7-F1
#
_entry.id   AF-A0A4S5JEN7-F1
#
_cell.length_a   1.000
_cell.length_b   1.000
_cell.length_c   1.000
_cell.angle_alpha   90.00
_cell.angle_beta   90.00
_cell.angle_gamma   90.00
#
_symmetry.space_group_name_H-M   'P 1'
#
loop_
_entity.id
_entity.type
_entity.pdbx_description
1 polymer ?
#
loop_
_entity_poly.entity_id
_entity_poly.type
_entity_poly.pdbx_seq_one_letter_code
_entity_poly.pdbx_strand_id
1 'polypeptide(L)'
;MTKRVFNADSVPVLALGYRFQWEPMQDCYVLLYPEGMVKLNPAAGEILKRISEKKQTVSELIAELKVAFDGADLDDDVYQFLEEAHGNDWIRAE
;
A
#
# COMPACT_ATOMS: atom_id res chain seq x y z
N MET A 1 1.93 16.86 18.40
CA MET A 1 0.92 15.78 18.29
C MET A 1 0.97 15.28 16.86
N THR A 2 1.78 14.25 16.59
CA THR A 2 1.89 13.65 15.26
C THR A 2 0.56 12.95 14.96
N LYS A 3 -0.24 13.58 14.10
CA LYS A 3 -1.51 13.03 13.66
C LYS A 3 -1.16 11.87 12.72
N ARG A 4 -1.34 10.63 13.17
CA ARG A 4 -1.28 9.47 12.27
C ARG A 4 -2.25 9.76 11.13
N VAL A 5 -1.73 9.75 9.90
CA VAL A 5 -2.51 10.08 8.71
C VAL A 5 -3.58 9.00 8.48
N PHE A 6 -3.21 7.74 8.71
CA PHE A 6 -4.11 6.60 8.65
C PHE A 6 -4.38 6.02 10.03
N ASN A 7 -5.62 5.59 10.22
CA ASN A 7 -6.10 4.80 11.34
C ASN A 7 -6.81 3.54 10.81
N ALA A 8 -7.28 2.68 11.71
CA ALA A 8 -7.99 1.45 11.39
C ALA A 8 -9.16 1.64 10.41
N ASP A 9 -9.90 2.74 10.54
CA ASP A 9 -11.08 3.07 9.73
C ASP A 9 -10.75 3.89 8.47
N SER A 10 -9.48 4.25 8.29
CA SER A 10 -9.06 5.03 7.12
C SER A 10 -9.10 4.17 5.88
N VAL A 11 -9.49 4.76 4.75
CA VAL A 11 -9.55 4.08 3.46
C VAL A 11 -8.41 4.61 2.60
N PRO A 12 -7.25 3.93 2.56
CA PRO A 12 -6.17 4.32 1.66
C PRO A 12 -6.59 4.06 0.21
N VAL A 13 -6.28 5.00 -0.67
CA VAL A 13 -6.49 4.89 -2.12
C VAL A 13 -5.24 5.35 -2.85
N LEU A 14 -4.96 4.75 -4.01
CA LEU A 14 -3.88 5.21 -4.89
C LEU A 14 -4.11 6.67 -5.29
N ALA A 15 -3.03 7.45 -5.27
CA ALA A 15 -3.05 8.84 -5.71
C ALA A 15 -3.29 8.94 -7.22
N LEU A 16 -3.83 10.07 -7.65
CA LEU A 16 -4.18 10.28 -9.06
C LEU A 16 -2.91 10.37 -9.91
N GLY A 17 -2.89 9.68 -11.06
CA GLY A 17 -1.72 9.66 -11.95
C GLY A 17 -0.68 8.58 -11.60
N TYR A 18 -0.85 7.89 -10.48
CA TYR A 18 -0.08 6.69 -10.17
C TYR A 18 -0.72 5.44 -10.77
N ARG A 19 0.09 4.53 -11.29
CA ARG A 19 -0.34 3.24 -11.84
C ARG A 19 0.47 2.13 -11.21
N PHE A 20 -0.21 1.24 -10.50
CA PHE A 20 0.35 -0.01 -10.01
C PHE A 20 0.41 -1.06 -11.13
N GLN A 21 1.54 -1.75 -11.24
CA GLN A 21 1.81 -2.71 -12.30
C GLN A 21 2.71 -3.85 -11.79
N TRP A 22 2.50 -5.06 -12.32
CA TRP A 22 3.46 -6.16 -12.20
C TRP A 22 4.44 -6.15 -13.37
N GLU A 23 5.74 -6.22 -13.09
CA GLU A 23 6.78 -6.36 -14.11
C GLU A 23 7.28 -7.83 -14.17
N PRO A 24 6.88 -8.61 -15.20
CA PRO A 24 7.29 -10.01 -15.31
C PRO A 24 8.79 -10.18 -15.64
N MET A 25 9.43 -9.18 -16.23
CA MET A 25 10.86 -9.23 -16.54
C MET A 25 11.74 -9.17 -15.29
N GLN A 26 11.25 -8.53 -14.22
CA GLN A 26 11.97 -8.36 -12.97
C GLN A 26 11.36 -9.16 -11.81
N ASP A 27 10.23 -9.84 -12.06
CA ASP A 27 9.43 -10.55 -11.07
C ASP A 27 9.11 -9.68 -9.84
N CYS A 28 8.70 -8.42 -10.08
CA CYS A 28 8.48 -7.43 -9.04
C CYS A 28 7.29 -6.52 -9.33
N TYR A 29 6.72 -5.94 -8.28
CA TYR A 29 5.73 -4.90 -8.38
C TYR A 29 6.39 -3.53 -8.58
N VAL A 30 5.80 -2.71 -9.43
CA VAL A 30 6.25 -1.35 -9.72
C VAL A 30 5.10 -0.36 -9.65
N LEU A 31 5.41 0.84 -9.17
CA LEU A 31 4.50 1.97 -9.16
C LEU A 31 5.01 3.02 -10.15
N LEU A 32 4.23 3.25 -11.21
CA LEU A 32 4.53 4.20 -12.26
C LEU A 32 3.86 5.54 -11.97
N TYR A 33 4.57 6.63 -12.25
CA TYR A 33 4.05 8.01 -12.14
C TYR A 33 4.73 8.89 -13.21
N PRO A 34 4.23 10.11 -13.49
CA PRO A 34 4.68 10.90 -14.64
C PRO A 34 6.19 11.17 -14.70
N GLU A 35 6.84 11.28 -13.53
CA GLU A 35 8.25 11.59 -13.39
C GLU A 35 9.15 10.34 -13.32
N GLY A 36 8.60 9.14 -13.17
CA GLY A 36 9.42 7.92 -13.06
C GLY A 36 8.68 6.64 -12.65
N MET A 37 9.44 5.72 -12.06
CA MET A 37 8.96 4.46 -11.54
C MET A 37 9.62 4.15 -10.20
N VAL A 38 8.85 3.59 -9.27
CA VAL A 38 9.35 3.04 -8.02
C VAL A 38 9.22 1.53 -8.07
N LYS A 39 10.32 0.83 -7.80
CA LYS A 39 10.32 -0.61 -7.59
C LYS A 39 9.91 -0.90 -6.16
N LEU A 40 8.86 -1.68 -5.98
CA LEU A 40 8.34 -2.06 -4.68
C LEU A 40 8.98 -3.38 -4.23
N ASN A 41 9.20 -3.51 -2.92
CA ASN A 41 9.51 -4.81 -2.34
C ASN A 41 8.25 -5.69 -2.35
N PRO A 42 8.37 -7.02 -2.16
CA PRO A 42 7.23 -7.94 -2.20
C PRO A 42 6.09 -7.55 -1.24
N ALA A 43 6.44 -7.12 -0.01
CA ALA A 43 5.46 -6.70 1.00
C ALA A 43 4.69 -5.44 0.59
N ALA A 44 5.38 -4.38 0.17
CA ALA A 44 4.78 -3.15 -0.33
C ALA A 44 3.92 -3.39 -1.57
N GLY A 45 4.37 -4.28 -2.46
CA GLY A 45 3.61 -4.70 -3.63
C GLY A 45 2.29 -5.37 -3.25
N GLU A 46 2.31 -6.30 -2.29
CA GLU A 46 1.11 -6.97 -1.78
C GLU A 46 0.12 -6.00 -1.09
N ILE A 47 0.63 -5.00 -0.37
CA ILE A 47 -0.18 -3.94 0.25
C ILE A 47 -0.83 -3.06 -0.83
N LEU A 48 -0.03 -2.50 -1.74
CA LEU A 48 -0.52 -1.61 -2.81
C LEU A 48 -1.44 -2.32 -3.80
N LYS A 49 -1.20 -3.60 -4.07
CA LYS A 49 -2.08 -4.43 -4.89
C LYS A 49 -3.49 -4.43 -4.33
N ARG A 50 -3.66 -4.72 -3.04
CA ARG A 50 -4.98 -4.75 -2.38
C ARG A 50 -5.65 -3.37 -2.38
N ILE A 51 -4.87 -2.31 -2.12
CA ILE A 51 -5.35 -0.92 -2.20
C ILE A 51 -5.81 -0.57 -3.63
N SER A 52 -5.10 -1.08 -4.65
CA SER A 52 -5.43 -0.86 -6.05
C SER A 52 -6.64 -1.67 -6.52
N GLU A 53 -6.89 -2.85 -5.95
CA GLU A 53 -7.98 -3.75 -6.34
C GLU A 53 -9.33 -3.32 -5.79
N LYS A 54 -9.37 -2.87 -4.53
CA LYS A 54 -10.60 -2.42 -3.88
C LYS A 54 -10.34 -1.37 -2.81
N LYS A 55 -11.34 -0.52 -2.59
CA LYS A 55 -11.38 0.41 -1.46
C LYS A 55 -11.83 -0.34 -0.22
N GLN A 56 -11.01 -0.31 0.82
CA GLN A 56 -11.30 -0.94 2.10
C GLN A 56 -10.59 -0.20 3.23
N THR A 57 -11.03 -0.45 4.45
CA THR A 57 -10.39 0.14 5.63
C THR A 57 -9.01 -0.47 5.89
N VAL A 58 -8.14 0.24 6.61
CA VAL A 58 -6.82 -0.31 7.00
C VAL A 58 -6.96 -1.58 7.82
N SER A 59 -7.96 -1.67 8.71
CA SER A 59 -8.24 -2.91 9.46
C SER A 59 -8.58 -4.09 8.56
N GLU A 60 -9.42 -3.90 7.54
CA GLU A 60 -9.73 -4.95 6.57
C GLU A 60 -8.51 -5.36 5.76
N LEU A 61 -7.75 -4.38 5.27
CA LEU A 61 -6.51 -4.60 4.55
C LEU A 61 -5.51 -5.45 5.36
N ILE A 62 -5.29 -5.10 6.63
CA ILE A 62 -4.42 -5.85 7.54
C ILE A 62 -4.96 -7.27 7.74
N ALA A 63 -6.26 -7.44 7.98
CA ALA A 63 -6.87 -8.75 8.16
C ALA A 63 -6.65 -9.65 6.93
N GLU A 64 -6.83 -9.12 5.72
CA GLU A 64 -6.59 -9.86 4.48
C GLU A 64 -5.11 -10.20 4.25
N LEU A 65 -4.21 -9.27 4.58
CA LEU A 65 -2.77 -9.53 4.52
C LEU A 65 -2.38 -10.63 5.50
N LYS A 66 -2.84 -10.56 6.75
CA LYS A 66 -2.60 -11.61 7.75
C LYS A 66 -3.04 -12.98 7.24
N VAL A 67 -4.22 -13.08 6.62
CA VAL A 67 -4.69 -14.35 6.04
C VAL A 67 -3.77 -14.84 4.91
N ALA A 68 -3.27 -13.94 4.06
CA ALA A 68 -2.38 -14.31 2.96
C ALA A 68 -0.96 -14.69 3.40
N PHE A 69 -0.50 -14.14 4.53
CA PHE A 69 0.83 -14.38 5.11
C PHE A 69 0.81 -15.32 6.33
N ASP A 70 -0.12 -16.27 6.38
CA ASP A 70 -0.23 -17.31 7.43
C ASP A 70 -0.30 -16.77 8.87
N GLY A 71 -0.98 -15.63 9.05
CA GLY A 71 -1.18 -15.00 10.36
C GLY A 71 0.02 -14.20 10.86
N ALA A 72 0.95 -13.81 9.99
CA ALA A 72 2.07 -12.94 10.35
C ALA A 72 1.59 -11.63 11.03
N ASP A 73 2.33 -11.16 12.03
CA ASP A 73 2.07 -9.87 12.68
C ASP A 73 2.59 -8.76 11.75
N LEU A 74 1.67 -8.15 11.00
CA LEU A 74 1.97 -7.16 9.95
C LEU A 74 1.36 -5.79 10.25
N ASP A 75 0.71 -5.59 11.40
CA ASP A 75 -0.01 -4.35 11.68
C ASP A 75 0.95 -3.15 11.63
N ASP A 76 2.06 -3.21 12.37
CA ASP A 76 3.02 -2.12 12.44
C ASP A 76 3.70 -1.88 11.09
N ASP A 77 4.13 -2.94 10.41
CA ASP A 77 4.71 -2.86 9.06
C ASP A 77 3.74 -2.20 8.05
N VAL A 78 2.46 -2.54 8.11
CA VAL A 78 1.44 -1.94 7.24
C VAL A 78 1.25 -0.47 7.57
N TYR A 79 1.11 -0.10 8.85
CA TYR A 79 0.99 1.30 9.23
C TYR A 79 2.22 2.12 8.82
N GLN A 80 3.42 1.60 9.07
CA GLN A 80 4.67 2.25 8.66
C GLN A 80 4.73 2.45 7.15
N PHE A 81 4.37 1.41 6.39
CA PHE A 81 4.31 1.50 4.93
C PHE A 81 3.28 2.53 4.44
N LEU A 82 2.10 2.59 5.05
CA LEU A 82 1.07 3.57 4.68
C LEU A 82 1.55 5.01 4.95
N GLU A 83 2.24 5.24 6.07
CA GLU A 83 2.83 6.54 6.39
C GLU A 83 3.93 6.92 5.39
N GLU A 84 4.83 5.99 5.04
CA GLU A 84 5.86 6.21 4.02
C GLU A 84 5.25 6.47 2.64
N ALA A 85 4.31 5.64 2.20
CA ALA A 85 3.66 5.75 0.90
C ALA A 85 2.89 7.07 0.77
N HIS A 86 2.24 7.53 1.83
CA HIS A 86 1.60 8.85 1.85
C HIS A 86 2.61 9.99 1.90
N GLY A 87 3.71 9.84 2.64
CA GLY A 87 4.80 10.82 2.64
C GLY A 87 5.46 10.99 1.26
N ASN A 88 5.36 9.98 0.40
CA ASN A 88 5.80 10.03 -1.00
C ASN A 88 4.67 10.37 -2.00
N ASP A 89 3.49 10.77 -1.52
CA ASP A 89 2.31 11.08 -2.35
C ASP A 89 1.81 9.92 -3.24
N TRP A 90 2.19 8.66 -2.93
CA TRP A 90 1.75 7.48 -3.68
C TRP A 90 0.29 7.11 -3.39
N ILE A 91 -0.14 7.34 -2.15
CA ILE A 91 -1.49 7.06 -1.66
C ILE A 91 -2.04 8.25 -0.89
N ARG A 92 -3.36 8.30 -0.74
CA ARG A 92 -4.06 9.28 0.07
C ARG A 92 -5.17 8.61 0.88
N ALA A 93 -5.59 9.24 1.97
CA ALA A 93 -6.86 8.91 2.60
C ALA A 93 -8.00 9.46 1.74
N GLU A 94 -9.08 8.68 1.57
CA GLU A 94 -10.33 9.14 0.98
C GLU A 94 -11.08 10.14 1.87
#